data_AF-A0A440UZI6-F1
#
_entry.id   AF-A0A440UZI6-F1
#
_cell.length_a   1.000
_cell.length_b   1.000
_cell.length_c   1.000
_cell.angle_alpha   90.00
_cell.angle_beta   90.00
_cell.angle_gamma   90.00
#
_symmetry.space_group_name_H-M   'P 1'
#
loop_
_entity.id
_entity.type
_entity.pdbx_description
1 polymer ?
#
loop_
_entity_poly.entity_id
_entity_poly.type
_entity_poly.pdbx_seq_one_letter_code
_entity_poly.pdbx_strand_id
1 'polypeptide(L)'
;MERVNHSKAYQAEDGTDTDQIESFFSRVQRAYVGIHHRFSLKYFDWYVAELAWREDTRYHGNRSQTFSVLRKALSRPTSRFLCGYWQGNRPPDLIWEKAPV
;
A
#
# COMPACT_ATOMS: atom_id res chain seq x y z
N MET A 1 25.80 4.62 7.33
CA MET A 1 24.57 3.83 7.52
C MET A 1 25.02 2.39 7.62
N GLU A 2 25.16 1.91 8.84
CA GLU A 2 25.72 0.59 9.11
C GLU A 2 24.62 -0.46 8.91
N ARG A 3 24.91 -1.50 8.13
CA ARG A 3 23.94 -2.50 7.72
C ARG A 3 23.70 -3.44 8.91
N VAL A 4 22.50 -3.43 9.49
CA VAL A 4 22.16 -4.31 10.62
C VAL A 4 22.31 -5.75 10.18
N ASN A 5 23.16 -6.49 10.91
CA ASN A 5 23.37 -7.90 10.65
C ASN A 5 22.35 -8.71 11.45
N HIS A 6 21.20 -9.01 10.84
CA HIS A 6 20.07 -9.77 11.43
C HIS A 6 20.42 -11.21 11.84
N SER A 7 21.67 -11.67 11.65
CA SER A 7 22.17 -12.93 12.22
C SER A 7 22.79 -12.80 13.61
N LYS A 8 23.08 -11.57 14.08
CA LYS A 8 23.75 -11.29 15.37
C LYS A 8 22.97 -10.36 16.30
N ALA A 9 22.12 -9.48 15.78
CA ALA A 9 21.28 -8.58 16.60
C ALA A 9 19.97 -8.25 15.86
N TYR A 10 18.88 -8.15 16.61
CA TYR A 10 17.53 -7.80 16.11
C TYR A 10 17.34 -6.27 15.93
N GLN A 11 18.27 -5.46 16.43
CA GLN A 11 18.25 -3.99 16.37
C GLN A 11 19.69 -3.46 16.46
N ALA A 12 19.98 -2.33 15.84
CA ALA A 12 21.19 -1.56 16.15
C ALA A 12 21.06 -0.92 17.56
N GLU A 13 22.19 -0.59 18.21
CA GLU A 13 22.21 0.03 19.56
C GLU A 13 21.43 1.36 19.65
N ASP A 14 21.15 2.00 18.50
CA ASP A 14 20.36 3.22 18.37
C ASP A 14 18.84 2.97 18.22
N GLY A 15 18.41 1.72 18.18
CA GLY A 15 17.03 1.32 17.95
C GLY A 15 16.59 1.33 16.48
N THR A 16 17.51 1.56 15.53
CA THR A 16 17.21 1.48 14.10
C THR A 16 17.02 0.03 13.69
N ASP A 17 15.83 -0.26 13.16
CA ASP A 17 15.43 -1.58 12.66
C ASP A 17 14.92 -1.43 11.21
N THR A 18 15.33 -2.35 10.35
CA THR A 18 14.91 -2.43 8.95
C THR A 18 13.80 -3.46 8.71
N ASP A 19 13.43 -4.26 9.71
CA ASP A 19 12.47 -5.37 9.58
C ASP A 19 11.12 -4.93 9.00
N GLN A 20 10.61 -3.76 9.42
CA GLN A 20 9.33 -3.25 8.92
C GLN A 20 9.38 -2.94 7.43
N ILE A 21 10.48 -2.33 6.97
CA ILE A 21 10.65 -1.95 5.56
C ILE A 21 10.94 -3.19 4.70
N GLU A 22 11.72 -4.14 5.22
CA GLU A 22 12.01 -5.41 4.55
C GLU A 22 10.75 -6.27 4.41
N SER A 23 9.91 -6.30 5.44
CA SER A 23 8.61 -6.98 5.42
C SER A 23 7.69 -6.38 4.36
N PHE A 24 7.62 -5.04 4.30
CA PHE A 24 6.84 -4.33 3.29
C PHE A 24 7.32 -4.62 1.86
N PHE A 25 8.62 -4.52 1.59
CA PHE A 25 9.19 -4.82 0.26
C PHE A 25 8.94 -6.27 -0.15
N SER A 26 9.05 -7.22 0.78
CA SER A 26 8.73 -8.63 0.52
C SER A 26 7.27 -8.82 0.09
N ARG A 27 6.34 -8.07 0.69
CA ARG A 27 4.92 -8.11 0.33
C ARG A 27 4.65 -7.49 -1.04
N VAL A 28 5.31 -6.38 -1.37
CA VAL A 28 5.23 -5.75 -2.69
C VAL A 28 5.72 -6.70 -3.78
N GLN A 29 6.85 -7.37 -3.58
CA GLN A 29 7.36 -8.37 -4.53
C GLN A 29 6.39 -9.53 -4.73
N ARG A 30 5.81 -10.08 -3.64
CA ARG A 30 4.80 -11.14 -3.74
C ARG A 30 3.53 -10.67 -4.46
N ALA A 31 3.10 -9.43 -4.22
CA ALA A 31 1.93 -8.86 -4.89
C ALA A 31 2.17 -8.61 -6.39
N TYR A 32 3.40 -8.27 -6.76
CA TYR A 32 3.83 -8.10 -8.15
C TYR A 32 3.81 -9.44 -8.92
N VAL A 33 4.26 -10.53 -8.30
CA VAL A 33 4.32 -11.85 -8.95
C VAL A 33 2.98 -12.58 -8.91
N GLY A 34 2.23 -12.49 -7.81
CA GLY A 34 1.11 -13.40 -7.54
C GLY A 34 -0.29 -12.79 -7.55
N ILE A 35 -0.45 -11.51 -7.19
CA ILE A 35 -1.78 -10.89 -7.04
C ILE A 35 -2.19 -10.16 -8.31
N HIS A 36 -1.29 -9.35 -8.86
CA HIS A 36 -1.58 -8.51 -10.01
C HIS A 36 -0.97 -9.10 -11.27
N HIS A 37 -1.80 -9.40 -12.28
CA HIS A 37 -1.31 -9.86 -13.59
C HIS A 37 -0.33 -8.86 -14.24
N ARG A 38 -0.56 -7.56 -14.04
CA ARG A 38 0.37 -6.49 -14.42
C ARG A 38 0.22 -5.31 -13.49
N PHE A 39 1.32 -4.90 -12.87
CA PHE A 39 1.39 -3.64 -12.15
C PHE A 39 1.46 -2.48 -13.16
N SER A 40 0.38 -1.73 -13.27
CA SER A 40 0.38 -0.50 -14.08
C SER A 40 1.00 0.64 -13.29
N LEU A 41 2.00 1.32 -13.86
CA LEU A 41 2.60 2.51 -13.26
C LEU A 41 1.56 3.60 -12.98
N LYS A 42 0.53 3.69 -13.83
CA LYS A 42 -0.59 4.62 -13.69
C LYS A 42 -1.37 4.51 -12.37
N TYR A 43 -1.41 3.31 -11.79
CA TYR A 43 -2.13 3.02 -10.55
C TYR A 43 -1.19 2.59 -9.43
N PHE A 44 0.12 2.80 -9.61
CA PHE A 44 1.15 2.32 -8.69
C PHE A 44 0.89 2.79 -7.27
N ASP A 45 0.56 4.06 -7.09
CA ASP A 45 0.27 4.66 -5.79
C ASP A 45 -0.89 3.97 -5.06
N TRP A 46 -1.94 3.59 -5.78
CA TRP A 46 -3.10 2.91 -5.18
C TRP A 46 -2.77 1.49 -4.78
N TYR A 47 -1.99 0.78 -5.60
CA TYR A 47 -1.52 -0.55 -5.25
C TYR A 47 -0.60 -0.52 -4.02
N VAL A 48 0.35 0.43 -3.98
CA VAL A 48 1.27 0.61 -2.85
C VAL A 48 0.50 0.99 -1.59
N ALA A 49 -0.49 1.89 -1.68
CA ALA A 49 -1.33 2.27 -0.54
C ALA A 49 -2.17 1.09 -0.02
N GLU A 50 -2.70 0.25 -0.89
CA GLU A 50 -3.39 -0.98 -0.49
C GLU A 50 -2.45 -1.95 0.23
N LEU A 51 -1.25 -2.17 -0.31
CA LEU A 51 -0.25 -3.06 0.27
C LEU A 51 0.23 -2.56 1.63
N ALA A 52 0.43 -1.26 1.78
CA ALA A 52 0.80 -0.63 3.05
C ALA A 52 -0.32 -0.84 4.08
N TRP A 53 -1.56 -0.56 3.71
CA TRP A 53 -2.70 -0.79 4.60
C TRP A 53 -2.82 -2.27 5.02
N ARG A 54 -2.56 -3.22 4.11
CA ARG A 54 -2.55 -4.65 4.44
C ARG A 54 -1.40 -5.01 5.39
N GLU A 55 -0.23 -4.39 5.26
CA GLU A 55 0.91 -4.59 6.17
C GLU A 55 0.55 -4.11 7.58
N ASP A 56 0.06 -2.88 7.70
CA ASP A 56 -0.36 -2.29 8.98
C ASP A 56 -1.50 -3.09 9.65
N THR A 57 -2.42 -3.62 8.84
CA THR A 57 -3.56 -4.38 9.34
C THR A 57 -3.32 -5.90 9.42
N ARG A 58 -2.08 -6.38 9.24
CA ARG A 58 -1.76 -7.82 9.20
C ARG A 58 -2.20 -8.60 10.45
N TYR A 59 -2.21 -7.94 11.60
CA TYR A 59 -2.62 -8.53 12.88
C TYR A 59 -4.13 -8.49 13.14
N HIS A 60 -4.89 -7.80 12.30
CA HIS A 60 -6.33 -7.69 12.44
C HIS A 60 -7.01 -8.88 11.76
N GLY A 61 -7.99 -9.49 12.41
CA GLY A 61 -8.78 -10.55 11.80
C GLY A 61 -9.56 -10.06 10.57
N ASN A 62 -9.87 -10.98 9.64
CA ASN A 62 -10.55 -10.67 8.37
C ASN A 62 -11.83 -9.84 8.56
N ARG A 63 -12.63 -10.13 9.58
CA ARG A 63 -13.83 -9.35 9.92
C ARG A 63 -13.49 -7.87 10.17
N SER A 64 -12.46 -7.60 10.96
CA SER A 64 -12.07 -6.22 11.25
C SER A 64 -11.58 -5.49 10.01
N GLN A 65 -10.83 -6.18 9.14
CA GLN A 65 -10.35 -5.63 7.88
C GLN A 65 -11.52 -5.29 6.93
N THR A 66 -12.48 -6.20 6.77
CA THR A 66 -13.63 -5.98 5.88
C THR A 66 -14.51 -4.83 6.37
N PHE A 67 -14.84 -4.78 7.66
CA PHE A 67 -15.60 -3.67 8.24
C PHE A 67 -14.84 -2.34 8.17
N SER A 68 -13.51 -2.35 8.29
CA SER A 68 -12.68 -1.14 8.13
C SER A 68 -12.77 -0.56 6.72
N VAL A 69 -12.62 -1.41 5.69
CA VAL A 69 -12.75 -1.00 4.28
C VAL A 69 -14.17 -0.52 3.99
N LEU A 70 -15.19 -1.27 4.43
CA LEU A 70 -16.59 -0.92 4.23
C LEU A 70 -16.92 0.44 4.86
N ARG A 71 -16.50 0.67 6.11
CA ARG A 71 -16.69 1.95 6.79
C ARG A 71 -16.01 3.09 6.05
N LYS A 72 -14.77 2.89 5.57
CA LYS A 72 -14.05 3.91 4.79
C LYS A 72 -14.71 4.20 3.45
N ALA A 73 -15.29 3.20 2.80
CA ALA A 73 -16.01 3.36 1.54
C ALA A 73 -17.32 4.15 1.71
N LEU A 74 -18.07 3.89 2.79
CA LEU A 74 -19.35 4.55 3.06
C LEU A 74 -19.23 5.95 3.66
N SER A 75 -18.14 6.24 4.39
CA SER A 75 -17.95 7.53 5.06
C SER A 75 -17.29 8.61 4.20
N ARG A 76 -16.64 8.22 3.11
CA ARG A 76 -15.90 9.15 2.25
C ARG A 76 -16.76 9.65 1.09
N PRO A 77 -16.59 10.92 0.66
CA PRO A 77 -17.23 11.42 -0.53
C PRO A 77 -16.76 10.65 -1.77
N THR A 78 -17.57 10.67 -2.83
CA THR A 78 -17.26 10.00 -4.09
C THR A 78 -15.91 10.45 -4.65
N SER A 79 -15.01 9.51 -4.91
CA SER A 79 -13.69 9.81 -5.46
C SER A 79 -13.78 10.37 -6.87
N ARG A 80 -13.17 11.54 -7.11
CA ARG A 80 -13.12 12.18 -8.44
C ARG A 80 -12.34 11.37 -9.48
N PHE A 81 -11.38 10.56 -9.03
CA PHE A 81 -10.50 9.77 -9.90
C PHE A 81 -11.08 8.37 -10.23
N LEU A 82 -11.97 7.86 -9.39
CA LEU A 82 -12.59 6.53 -9.57
C LEU A 82 -14.04 6.61 -10.05
N CYS A 83 -14.75 7.69 -9.74
CA CYS A 83 -16.11 7.90 -10.23
C CYS A 83 -16.12 8.00 -11.75
N GLY A 84 -17.02 7.32 -12.43
CA GLY A 84 -17.10 7.32 -13.89
C GLY A 84 -15.95 6.59 -14.60
N TYR A 85 -15.16 5.77 -13.89
CA TYR A 85 -14.05 5.01 -14.50
C TYR A 85 -14.50 4.21 -15.73
N TRP A 86 -15.63 3.51 -15.61
CA TRP A 86 -16.25 2.75 -16.69
C TRP A 86 -16.91 3.61 -17.77
N GLN A 87 -17.14 4.90 -17.49
CA GLN A 87 -17.65 5.89 -18.44
C GLN A 87 -16.51 6.62 -19.18
N GLY A 88 -15.25 6.23 -18.95
CA GLY A 88 -14.07 6.81 -19.60
C GLY A 88 -13.33 7.86 -18.78
N ASN A 89 -13.76 8.16 -17.54
CA ASN A 89 -13.01 9.02 -16.62
C ASN A 89 -11.79 8.26 -16.09
N ARG A 90 -10.67 8.33 -16.83
CA ARG A 90 -9.41 7.71 -16.43
C ARG A 90 -8.55 8.75 -15.71
N PRO A 91 -7.96 8.43 -14.55
CA PRO A 91 -7.06 9.35 -13.88
C PRO A 91 -5.85 9.67 -14.77
N PRO A 92 -5.14 10.80 -14.51
CA PRO A 92 -3.85 11.08 -15.14
C PRO A 92 -2.83 9.98 -14.81
N ASP A 93 -1.74 9.92 -15.57
CA ASP A 93 -0.73 8.86 -15.43
C ASP A 93 0.03 8.93 -14.09
N LEU A 94 0.16 10.14 -13.52
CA LEU A 94 0.66 10.35 -12.16
C LEU A 94 -0.37 11.21 -11.42
N ILE A 95 -0.99 10.65 -10.38
CA ILE A 95 -2.04 11.33 -9.61
C ILE A 95 -1.50 12.54 -8.81
N TRP A 96 -0.22 12.52 -8.45
CA TRP A 96 0.43 13.59 -7.67
C TRP A 96 0.80 14.82 -8.49
N GLU A 97 0.96 14.65 -9.82
CA GLU A 97 1.35 15.75 -10.71
C GLU A 97 0.19 16.75 -10.93
N LYS A 98 -1.05 16.31 -10.67
CA LYS A 98 -2.27 17.12 -10.79
C LYS A 98 -3.15 17.11 -9.53
N ALA A 99 -2.58 16.74 -8.38
CA ALA A 99 -3.33 16.80 -7.13
C ALA A 99 -3.73 18.27 -6.87
N PRO A 100 -5.03 18.59 -6.73
CA PRO A 100 -5.42 19.93 -6.30
C PRO A 100 -4.87 20.16 -4.89
N VAL A 101 -4.12 21.25 -4.73
CA VAL A 101 -3.68 21.77 -3.42
C VAL A 101 -4.89 22.07 -2.54
#